data_AF-A0A7H4MU42-F1
#
_entry.id   AF-A0A7H4MU42-F1
#
_cell.length_a   1.000
_cell.length_b   1.000
_cell.length_c   1.000
_cell.angle_alpha   90.00
_cell.angle_beta   90.00
_cell.angle_gamma   90.00
#
_symmetry.space_group_name_H-M   'P 1'
#
loop_
_entity.id
_entity.type
_entity.pdbx_description
1 polymer ?
#
loop_
_entity_poly.entity_id
_entity_poly.type
_entity_poly.pdbx_seq_one_letter_code
_entity_poly.pdbx_strand_id
1 'polypeptide(L)'
;MMYVGGAVALDIFGSLFMHYLTYVLQVGASLASQAMSLMTLFQFFAIPFFTWLCIRIGNGNAYKLAIALIMCALLWFSQLSASISHLSGFLFGGAIVMGIARGGTYLIPWNVYNFLPDVDEAYTGVRREGIYAGVMMLTRKFSQALALFIVGLALEAFGFTKGAESQDAAALNGIWWVFLIGPGLLTLLAMYGAFRFRLSQECHKTLTFELERLRSGGKPEDASTQVRQTVELLTGHPHMNTHWQHTAETTAQRNHYVAENKPS
;
A
#
# COMPACT_ATOMS: atom_id res chain seq x y z
N MET A 1 9.07 0.82 -3.83
CA MET A 1 9.66 0.80 -2.47
C MET A 1 8.61 0.91 -1.36
N MET A 2 7.80 1.98 -1.29
CA MET A 2 6.74 2.10 -0.25
C MET A 2 5.77 0.90 -0.25
N TYR A 3 5.16 0.59 -1.40
CA TYR A 3 4.14 -0.48 -1.46
C TYR A 3 4.66 -1.84 -0.99
N VAL A 4 5.81 -2.25 -1.53
CA VAL A 4 6.41 -3.55 -1.24
C VAL A 4 6.82 -3.63 0.23
N GLY A 5 7.51 -2.62 0.77
CA GLY A 5 7.97 -2.64 2.16
C GLY A 5 6.83 -2.77 3.17
N GLY A 6 5.84 -1.87 3.12
CA GLY A 6 4.76 -1.84 4.11
C GLY A 6 3.81 -3.04 4.00
N ALA A 7 3.45 -3.45 2.78
CA ALA A 7 2.56 -4.59 2.59
C ALA A 7 3.22 -5.91 2.98
N VAL A 8 4.48 -6.11 2.60
CA VAL A 8 5.22 -7.33 2.93
C VAL A 8 5.51 -7.40 4.43
N ALA A 9 5.82 -6.28 5.10
CA ALA A 9 5.98 -6.25 6.55
C ALA A 9 4.72 -6.78 7.28
N LEU A 10 3.53 -6.36 6.82
CA LEU A 10 2.25 -6.81 7.38
C LEU A 10 1.94 -8.27 7.03
N ASP A 11 2.38 -8.75 5.88
CA ASP A 11 2.22 -10.15 5.49
C ASP A 11 3.09 -11.07 6.39
N ILE A 12 4.34 -10.67 6.66
CA ILE A 12 5.22 -11.35 7.62
C ILE A 12 4.60 -11.34 9.01
N PHE A 13 4.21 -10.15 9.50
CA PHE A 13 3.57 -10.00 10.80
C PHE A 13 2.35 -10.93 10.91
N GLY A 14 1.43 -10.88 9.95
CA GLY A 14 0.21 -11.69 9.96
C GLY A 14 0.49 -13.20 9.94
N SER A 15 1.54 -13.64 9.25
CA SER A 15 1.94 -15.05 9.20
C SER A 15 2.52 -15.55 10.53
N LEU A 16 3.25 -14.70 11.25
CA LEU A 16 3.95 -15.07 12.48
C LEU A 16 3.17 -14.73 13.75
N PHE A 17 2.16 -13.86 13.67
CA PHE A 17 1.45 -13.34 14.83
C PHE A 17 0.83 -14.47 15.67
N MET A 18 0.20 -15.47 15.03
CA MET A 18 -0.34 -16.61 15.75
C MET A 18 0.75 -17.40 16.49
N HIS A 19 1.91 -17.59 15.88
CA HIS A 19 3.04 -18.32 16.47
C HIS A 19 3.63 -17.53 17.63
N TYR A 20 3.74 -16.21 17.51
CA TYR A 20 4.14 -15.31 18.59
C TYR A 20 3.19 -15.41 19.78
N LEU A 21 1.87 -15.32 19.56
CA LEU A 21 0.89 -15.38 20.65
C LEU A 21 0.89 -16.73 21.39
N THR A 22 0.98 -17.83 20.64
CA THR A 22 0.86 -19.19 21.19
C THR A 22 2.17 -19.70 21.80
N TYR A 23 3.31 -19.50 21.14
CA TYR A 23 4.58 -20.04 21.61
C TYR A 23 5.34 -19.07 22.53
N VAL A 24 5.36 -17.76 22.22
CA VAL A 24 6.16 -16.79 22.98
C VAL A 24 5.38 -16.23 24.16
N LEU A 25 4.14 -15.78 23.95
CA LEU A 25 3.30 -15.26 25.03
C LEU A 25 2.56 -16.36 25.80
N GLN A 26 2.63 -17.62 25.33
CA GLN A 26 1.95 -18.78 25.92
C GLN A 26 0.45 -18.56 26.14
N VAL A 27 -0.17 -17.80 25.24
CA VAL A 27 -1.60 -17.49 25.28
C VAL A 27 -2.38 -18.64 24.65
N GLY A 28 -3.46 -19.06 25.30
CA GLY A 28 -4.34 -20.10 24.77
C GLY A 28 -4.87 -19.78 23.36
N ALA A 29 -5.03 -20.82 22.53
CA ALA A 29 -5.41 -20.68 21.12
C ALA A 29 -6.72 -19.89 20.90
N SER A 30 -7.68 -19.97 21.84
CA SER A 30 -8.93 -19.22 21.74
C SER A 30 -8.71 -17.70 21.83
N LEU A 31 -7.88 -17.25 22.79
CA LEU A 31 -7.58 -15.83 22.98
C LEU A 31 -6.71 -15.29 21.83
N ALA A 32 -5.77 -16.09 21.34
CA ALA A 32 -4.98 -15.75 20.16
C ALA A 32 -5.86 -15.57 18.92
N SER A 33 -6.81 -16.48 18.68
CA SER A 33 -7.78 -16.35 17.58
C SER A 33 -8.68 -15.13 17.75
N GLN A 34 -9.14 -14.82 18.96
CA GLN A 34 -9.95 -13.61 19.22
C GLN A 34 -9.19 -12.34 18.85
N ALA A 35 -7.89 -12.27 19.18
CA ALA A 35 -7.05 -11.13 18.84
C ALA A 35 -6.84 -10.96 17.34
N MET A 36 -6.62 -12.05 16.61
CA MET A 36 -6.53 -12.02 15.15
C MET A 36 -7.85 -11.56 14.50
N SER A 37 -8.98 -12.04 15.02
CA SER A 37 -10.32 -11.63 14.58
C SER A 37 -10.55 -10.14 14.86
N LEU A 38 -10.19 -9.67 16.05
CA LEU A 38 -10.31 -8.26 16.44
C LEU A 38 -9.46 -7.36 15.54
N MET A 39 -8.21 -7.76 15.27
CA MET A 39 -7.33 -7.05 14.33
C MET A 39 -7.97 -6.93 12.94
N THR A 40 -8.56 -8.01 12.43
CA THR A 40 -9.22 -8.05 11.12
C THR A 40 -10.49 -7.20 11.10
N LEU A 41 -11.27 -7.21 12.19
CA LEU A 41 -12.46 -6.38 12.34
C LEU A 41 -12.11 -4.88 12.30
N PHE A 42 -11.10 -4.47 13.07
CA PHE A 42 -10.67 -3.06 13.08
C PHE A 42 -10.01 -2.64 11.77
N GLN A 43 -9.35 -3.56 11.06
CA GLN A 43 -8.88 -3.30 9.70
C GLN A 43 -10.03 -2.91 8.76
N PHE A 44 -11.18 -3.59 8.86
CA PHE A 44 -12.36 -3.25 8.04
C PHE A 44 -12.84 -1.82 8.29
N PHE A 45 -12.95 -1.40 9.55
CA PHE A 45 -13.34 -0.03 9.92
C PHE A 45 -12.26 1.02 9.64
N ALA A 46 -11.00 0.61 9.64
CA ALA A 46 -9.89 1.51 9.34
C ALA A 46 -9.86 1.92 7.87
N ILE A 47 -10.37 1.10 6.95
CA ILE A 47 -10.43 1.45 5.53
C ILE A 47 -11.19 2.78 5.29
N PRO A 48 -12.47 2.93 5.66
CA PRO A 48 -13.18 4.20 5.45
C PRO A 48 -12.53 5.37 6.22
N PHE A 49 -12.00 5.13 7.42
CA PHE A 49 -11.27 6.15 8.17
C PHE A 49 -10.02 6.64 7.41
N PHE A 50 -9.19 5.73 6.91
CA PHE A 50 -8.01 6.10 6.13
C PHE A 50 -8.37 6.67 4.76
N THR A 51 -9.46 6.24 4.12
CA THR A 51 -9.97 6.87 2.90
C THR A 51 -10.29 8.34 3.15
N TRP A 52 -11.06 8.63 4.20
CA TRP A 52 -11.36 10.01 4.62
C TRP A 52 -10.08 10.80 4.94
N LEU A 53 -9.12 10.18 5.62
CA LEU A 53 -7.85 10.81 5.94
C LEU A 53 -7.02 11.13 4.69
N CYS A 54 -6.96 10.20 3.72
CA CYS A 54 -6.29 10.40 2.45
C CYS A 54 -6.86 11.58 1.68
N ILE A 55 -8.18 11.78 1.74
CA ILE A 55 -8.87 12.92 1.11
C ILE A 55 -8.48 14.24 1.79
N ARG A 56 -8.33 14.25 3.12
CA ARG A 56 -8.06 15.47 3.90
C ARG A 56 -6.59 15.91 3.90
N ILE A 57 -5.66 14.99 4.16
CA ILE A 57 -4.22 15.32 4.37
C ILE A 57 -3.31 14.80 3.25
N GLY A 58 -3.87 14.09 2.28
CA GLY A 58 -3.15 13.47 1.17
C GLY A 58 -2.61 12.08 1.49
N ASN A 59 -2.41 11.28 0.42
CA ASN A 59 -1.94 9.89 0.51
C ASN A 59 -0.58 9.76 1.22
N GLY A 60 0.38 10.65 0.94
CA GLY A 60 1.71 10.59 1.55
C GLY A 60 1.70 10.78 3.08
N ASN A 61 0.94 11.74 3.59
CA ASN A 61 0.85 11.99 5.04
C ASN A 61 0.02 10.92 5.75
N ALA A 62 -1.08 10.47 5.14
CA ALA A 62 -1.86 9.35 5.65
C ALA A 62 -1.01 8.08 5.76
N TYR A 63 -0.08 7.86 4.81
CA TYR A 63 0.78 6.67 4.82
C TYR A 63 1.82 6.75 5.93
N LYS A 64 2.44 7.92 6.13
CA LYS A 64 3.35 8.16 7.25
C LYS A 64 2.67 7.86 8.60
N LEU A 65 1.41 8.26 8.77
CA LEU A 65 0.63 7.92 9.97
C LEU A 65 0.42 6.41 10.10
N ALA A 66 0.01 5.73 9.02
CA ALA A 66 -0.21 4.28 9.04
C ALA A 66 1.07 3.51 9.43
N ILE A 67 2.21 3.85 8.83
CA ILE A 67 3.51 3.26 9.14
C ILE A 67 3.95 3.59 10.57
N ALA A 68 3.70 4.80 11.07
CA ALA A 68 3.96 5.16 12.47
C ALA A 68 3.15 4.29 13.43
N LEU A 69 1.87 4.03 13.14
CA LEU A 69 1.03 3.12 13.93
C LEU A 69 1.55 1.67 13.90
N ILE A 70 2.08 1.19 12.77
CA ILE A 70 2.74 -0.13 12.71
C ILE A 70 3.95 -0.17 13.65
N MET A 71 4.82 0.85 13.60
CA MET A 71 5.99 0.90 14.49
C MET A 71 5.58 0.95 15.96
N CYS A 72 4.56 1.74 16.30
CA CYS A 72 4.00 1.77 17.65
C CYS A 72 3.46 0.40 18.08
N ALA A 73 2.74 -0.29 17.19
CA ALA A 73 2.22 -1.63 17.47
C ALA A 73 3.36 -2.66 17.66
N LEU A 74 4.38 -2.64 16.82
CA LEU A 74 5.55 -3.52 16.96
C LEU A 74 6.27 -3.27 18.29
N LEU A 75 6.51 -2.01 18.63
CA LEU A 75 7.10 -1.64 19.92
C LEU A 75 6.21 -2.10 21.08
N TRP A 76 4.88 -1.93 20.98
CA TRP A 76 3.93 -2.42 21.98
C TRP A 76 4.05 -3.93 22.18
N PHE A 77 4.03 -4.71 21.09
CA PHE A 77 4.18 -6.16 21.17
C PHE A 77 5.55 -6.59 21.71
N SER A 78 6.63 -5.83 21.44
CA SER A 78 7.98 -6.13 21.96
C SER A 78 8.07 -6.09 23.49
N GLN A 79 7.22 -5.29 24.14
CA GLN A 79 7.20 -5.15 25.60
C GLN A 79 6.30 -6.19 26.27
N LEU A 80 5.53 -6.96 25.50
CA LEU A 80 4.67 -7.99 26.07
C LEU A 80 5.47 -9.23 26.46
N SER A 81 5.22 -9.72 27.66
CA SER A 81 5.76 -10.95 28.21
C SER A 81 4.64 -11.73 28.90
N ALA A 82 4.80 -13.05 28.99
CA ALA A 82 3.85 -13.94 29.65
C ALA A 82 3.63 -13.59 31.15
N SER A 83 4.54 -12.84 31.77
CA SER A 83 4.48 -12.44 33.19
C SER A 83 3.60 -11.22 33.48
N ILE A 84 3.02 -10.57 32.46
CA ILE A 84 2.26 -9.33 32.63
C ILE A 84 0.85 -9.61 33.16
N SER A 85 0.45 -8.91 34.22
CA SER A 85 -0.94 -8.90 34.70
C SER A 85 -1.85 -8.24 33.66
N HIS A 86 -3.04 -8.80 33.43
CA HIS A 86 -4.00 -8.34 32.41
C HIS A 86 -3.49 -8.40 30.96
N LEU A 87 -2.62 -9.37 30.63
CA LEU A 87 -2.08 -9.59 29.28
C LEU A 87 -3.14 -9.54 28.17
N SER A 88 -4.34 -10.11 28.40
CA SER A 88 -5.44 -10.11 27.42
C SER A 88 -5.87 -8.71 26.98
N GLY A 89 -5.95 -7.76 27.91
CA GLY A 89 -6.33 -6.38 27.62
C GLY A 89 -5.27 -5.66 26.76
N PHE A 90 -4.00 -5.78 27.14
CA PHE A 90 -2.89 -5.20 26.38
C PHE A 90 -2.75 -5.82 24.98
N LEU A 91 -3.01 -7.12 24.87
CA LEU A 91 -2.98 -7.86 23.62
C LEU A 91 -4.10 -7.41 22.67
N PHE A 92 -5.32 -7.21 23.18
CA PHE A 92 -6.41 -6.63 22.39
C PHE A 92 -6.14 -5.18 21.99
N GLY A 93 -5.58 -4.36 22.89
CA GLY A 93 -5.17 -2.99 22.57
C GLY A 93 -4.16 -2.95 21.40
N GLY A 94 -3.11 -3.77 21.48
CA GLY A 94 -2.12 -3.90 20.40
C GLY A 94 -2.73 -4.40 19.08
N ALA A 95 -3.63 -5.39 19.16
CA ALA A 95 -4.33 -5.93 17.98
C ALA A 95 -5.22 -4.88 17.30
N ILE A 96 -5.90 -4.01 18.06
CA ILE A 96 -6.70 -2.90 17.53
C ILE A 96 -5.81 -1.91 16.78
N VAL A 97 -4.73 -1.44 17.42
CA VAL A 97 -3.80 -0.48 16.81
C VAL A 97 -3.20 -1.06 15.53
N MET A 98 -2.78 -2.33 15.56
CA MET A 98 -2.23 -3.00 14.39
C MET A 98 -3.27 -3.20 13.29
N GLY A 99 -4.52 -3.52 13.64
CA GLY A 99 -5.64 -3.62 12.70
C GLY A 99 -5.89 -2.30 11.98
N ILE A 100 -5.89 -1.19 12.73
CA ILE A 100 -6.03 0.16 12.17
C ILE A 100 -4.87 0.48 11.22
N ALA A 101 -3.64 0.25 11.66
CA ALA A 101 -2.44 0.49 10.86
C ALA A 101 -2.41 -0.34 9.56
N ARG A 102 -2.85 -1.60 9.64
CA ARG A 102 -2.96 -2.53 8.51
C ARG A 102 -3.94 -2.03 7.46
N GLY A 103 -5.08 -1.48 7.88
CA GLY A 103 -6.08 -0.89 6.98
C GLY A 103 -5.51 0.22 6.10
N GLY A 104 -4.85 1.22 6.71
CA GLY A 104 -4.25 2.33 5.99
C GLY A 104 -3.10 1.92 5.07
N THR A 105 -2.22 1.03 5.55
CA THR A 105 -1.02 0.63 4.82
C THR A 105 -1.33 -0.16 3.56
N TYR A 106 -2.37 -1.00 3.55
CA TYR A 106 -2.82 -1.63 2.30
C TYR A 106 -3.57 -0.66 1.40
N LEU A 107 -4.50 0.13 1.95
CA LEU A 107 -5.36 1.03 1.17
C LEU A 107 -4.55 2.03 0.33
N ILE A 108 -3.59 2.71 0.94
CA ILE A 108 -2.97 3.91 0.35
C ILE A 108 -2.20 3.60 -0.94
N PRO A 109 -1.37 2.54 -0.99
CA PRO A 109 -0.72 2.18 -2.24
C PRO A 109 -1.70 1.74 -3.33
N TRP A 110 -2.80 1.06 -2.99
CA TRP A 110 -3.87 0.77 -3.96
C TRP A 110 -4.49 2.06 -4.50
N ASN A 111 -4.71 3.05 -3.63
CA ASN A 111 -5.23 4.35 -4.05
C ASN A 111 -4.26 5.08 -4.98
N VAL A 112 -2.97 5.15 -4.61
CA VAL A 112 -1.91 5.77 -5.42
C VAL A 112 -1.74 5.06 -6.76
N TYR A 113 -1.92 3.76 -6.79
CA TYR A 113 -1.74 2.95 -7.98
C TYR A 113 -2.72 3.25 -9.10
N ASN A 114 -3.97 3.56 -8.74
CA ASN A 114 -5.00 3.89 -9.72
C ASN A 114 -4.62 5.12 -10.58
N PHE A 115 -3.67 5.94 -10.12
CA PHE A 115 -3.18 7.10 -10.85
C PHE A 115 -2.05 6.79 -11.84
N LEU A 116 -1.38 5.64 -11.74
CA LEU A 116 -0.28 5.28 -12.63
C LEU A 116 -0.73 5.17 -14.11
N PRO A 117 -1.86 4.50 -14.42
CA PRO A 117 -2.39 4.46 -15.77
C PRO A 117 -2.75 5.85 -16.31
N ASP A 118 -3.22 6.77 -15.47
CA ASP A 118 -3.54 8.14 -15.89
C ASP A 118 -2.26 8.91 -16.27
N VAL A 119 -1.18 8.75 -15.50
CA VAL A 119 0.14 9.34 -15.83
C VAL A 119 0.68 8.75 -17.13
N ASP A 120 0.56 7.43 -17.33
CA ASP A 120 0.96 6.77 -18.58
C ASP A 120 0.11 7.24 -19.77
N GLU A 121 -1.20 7.40 -19.59
CA GLU A 121 -2.11 7.89 -20.62
C GLU A 121 -1.76 9.33 -21.03
N ALA A 122 -1.38 10.19 -20.10
CA ALA A 122 -0.94 11.56 -20.42
C ALA A 122 0.25 11.57 -21.39
N TYR A 123 1.16 10.59 -21.28
CA TYR A 123 2.32 10.45 -22.16
C TYR A 123 2.09 9.55 -23.39
N THR A 124 1.19 8.58 -23.37
CA THR A 124 1.04 7.63 -24.48
C THR A 124 -0.24 7.82 -25.28
N GLY A 125 -1.23 8.53 -24.73
CA GLY A 125 -2.58 8.63 -25.29
C GLY A 125 -3.39 7.33 -25.23
N VAL A 126 -2.87 6.27 -24.61
CA VAL A 126 -3.51 4.94 -24.55
C VAL A 126 -3.67 4.51 -23.09
N ARG A 127 -4.88 4.10 -22.72
CA ARG A 127 -5.18 3.63 -21.36
C ARG A 127 -4.86 2.13 -21.23
N ARG A 128 -3.86 1.77 -20.42
CA ARG A 128 -3.33 0.39 -20.25
C ARG A 128 -3.52 -0.18 -18.83
N GLU A 129 -4.64 0.11 -18.18
CA GLU A 129 -4.89 -0.24 -16.77
C GLU A 129 -4.66 -1.71 -16.43
N GLY A 130 -5.09 -2.64 -17.30
CA GLY A 130 -4.98 -4.08 -17.04
C GLY A 130 -3.54 -4.59 -16.96
N ILE A 131 -2.64 -4.08 -17.81
CA ILE A 131 -1.21 -4.45 -17.81
C ILE A 131 -0.58 -3.96 -16.52
N TYR A 132 -0.85 -2.72 -16.14
CA TYR A 132 -0.45 -2.16 -14.88
C TYR A 132 -0.97 -3.02 -13.72
N ALA A 133 -2.27 -3.25 -13.60
CA ALA A 133 -2.83 -4.05 -12.50
C ALA A 133 -2.18 -5.44 -12.39
N GLY A 134 -1.93 -6.10 -13.53
CA GLY A 134 -1.24 -7.38 -13.59
C GLY A 134 0.18 -7.35 -13.03
N VAL A 135 1.02 -6.41 -13.50
CA VAL A 135 2.42 -6.27 -13.04
C VAL A 135 2.49 -5.96 -11.55
N MET A 136 1.59 -5.12 -11.03
CA MET A 136 1.52 -4.80 -9.61
C MET A 136 1.23 -6.04 -8.76
N MET A 137 0.19 -6.80 -9.11
CA MET A 137 -0.20 -8.00 -8.37
C MET A 137 0.87 -9.08 -8.44
N LEU A 138 1.49 -9.26 -9.60
CA LEU A 138 2.61 -10.19 -9.75
C LEU A 138 3.79 -9.80 -8.86
N THR A 139 4.21 -8.54 -8.90
CA THR A 139 5.31 -8.01 -8.08
C THR A 139 4.99 -8.16 -6.59
N ARG A 140 3.75 -7.86 -6.19
CA ARG A 140 3.24 -8.03 -4.82
C ARG A 140 3.34 -9.49 -4.38
N LYS A 141 2.84 -10.42 -5.17
CA LYS A 141 2.82 -11.85 -4.83
C LYS A 141 4.22 -12.45 -4.82
N PHE A 142 5.07 -12.07 -5.76
CA PHE A 142 6.47 -12.48 -5.79
C PHE A 142 7.23 -11.98 -4.56
N SER A 143 7.11 -10.69 -4.23
CA SER A 143 7.75 -10.11 -3.05
C SER A 143 7.25 -10.74 -1.75
N GLN A 144 5.94 -11.02 -1.66
CA GLN A 144 5.33 -11.72 -0.53
C GLN A 144 5.89 -13.14 -0.38
N ALA A 145 5.93 -13.91 -1.47
CA ALA A 145 6.44 -15.28 -1.45
C ALA A 145 7.92 -15.33 -1.07
N LEU A 146 8.74 -14.45 -1.65
CA LEU A 146 10.17 -14.37 -1.34
C LEU A 146 10.41 -14.01 0.12
N ALA A 147 9.66 -13.05 0.66
CA ALA A 147 9.78 -12.65 2.06
C ALA A 147 9.37 -13.76 3.03
N LEU A 148 8.25 -14.44 2.77
CA LEU A 148 7.81 -15.57 3.59
C LEU A 148 8.76 -16.76 3.50
N PHE A 149 9.39 -16.98 2.33
CA PHE A 149 10.43 -17.99 2.17
C PHE A 149 11.67 -17.67 3.02
N ILE A 150 12.15 -16.43 2.99
CA ILE A 150 13.28 -15.99 3.84
C ILE A 150 12.95 -16.12 5.33
N VAL A 151 11.72 -15.77 5.73
CA VAL A 151 11.24 -15.95 7.11
C VAL A 151 11.24 -17.43 7.50
N GLY A 152 10.80 -18.32 6.61
CA GLY A 152 10.84 -19.77 6.82
C GLY A 152 12.27 -20.27 7.07
N LEU A 153 13.22 -19.90 6.21
CA LEU A 153 14.64 -20.25 6.38
C LEU A 153 15.22 -19.71 7.69
N ALA A 154 14.86 -18.48 8.07
CA ALA A 154 15.30 -17.89 9.32
C ALA A 154 14.77 -18.69 10.52
N LEU A 155 13.48 -19.05 10.53
CA LEU A 155 12.89 -19.86 11.60
C LEU A 155 13.50 -21.26 11.68
N GLU A 156 13.75 -21.91 10.54
CA GLU A 156 14.41 -23.21 10.47
C GLU A 156 15.83 -23.15 11.06
N ALA A 157 16.58 -22.09 10.78
CA ALA A 157 17.91 -21.86 11.36
C ALA A 157 17.89 -21.72 12.90
N PHE A 158 16.78 -21.24 13.48
CA PHE A 158 16.58 -21.21 14.93
C PHE A 158 16.00 -22.52 15.49
N GLY A 159 15.81 -23.55 14.66
CA GLY A 159 15.28 -24.86 15.08
C GLY A 159 13.76 -24.88 15.30
N PHE A 160 13.01 -23.96 14.67
CA PHE A 160 11.55 -23.95 14.77
C PHE A 160 10.94 -25.21 14.14
N THR A 161 10.18 -25.96 14.94
CA THR A 161 9.50 -27.18 14.50
C THR A 161 7.99 -26.99 14.45
N LYS A 162 7.42 -26.88 13.25
CA LYS A 162 5.98 -26.59 13.09
C LYS A 162 5.13 -27.72 13.70
N GLY A 163 4.25 -27.36 14.64
CA GLY A 163 3.29 -28.31 15.25
C GLY A 163 3.83 -29.06 16.47
N ALA A 164 5.05 -28.80 16.92
CA ALA A 164 5.51 -29.31 18.22
C ALA A 164 4.71 -28.65 19.36
N GLU A 165 4.42 -29.43 20.41
CA GLU A 165 3.71 -28.96 21.61
C GLU A 165 4.54 -27.93 22.40
N SER A 166 5.87 -28.08 22.37
CA SER A 166 6.81 -27.13 22.97
C SER A 166 7.98 -26.87 22.02
N GLN A 167 8.56 -25.67 22.11
CA GLN A 167 9.72 -25.24 21.33
C GLN A 167 10.89 -25.04 22.27
N ASP A 168 12.11 -25.29 21.77
CA ASP A 168 13.32 -24.97 22.52
C ASP A 168 13.49 -23.44 22.68
N ALA A 169 14.26 -23.02 23.67
CA ALA A 169 14.52 -21.61 23.97
C ALA A 169 15.11 -20.86 22.76
N ALA A 170 15.97 -21.52 21.97
CA ALA A 170 16.51 -20.96 20.74
C ALA A 170 15.42 -20.66 19.69
N ALA A 171 14.46 -21.57 19.52
CA ALA A 171 13.34 -21.42 18.59
C ALA A 171 12.36 -20.32 19.03
N LEU A 172 12.09 -20.21 20.34
CA LEU A 172 11.27 -19.12 20.90
C LEU A 172 11.90 -17.75 20.65
N ASN A 173 13.21 -17.62 20.90
CA ASN A 173 13.96 -16.41 20.58
C ASN A 173 13.94 -16.11 19.08
N GLY A 174 14.09 -17.14 18.23
CA GLY A 174 13.98 -17.01 16.78
C GLY A 174 12.63 -16.44 16.34
N ILE A 175 11.53 -16.96 16.86
CA ILE A 175 10.19 -16.42 16.58
C ILE A 175 10.11 -14.96 17.00
N TRP A 176 10.57 -14.60 18.20
CA TRP A 176 10.53 -13.22 18.70
C TRP A 176 11.35 -12.27 17.81
N TRP A 177 12.59 -12.63 17.47
CA TRP A 177 13.47 -11.80 16.64
C TRP A 177 12.92 -11.62 15.23
N VAL A 178 12.47 -12.70 14.57
CA VAL A 178 11.96 -12.64 13.20
C VAL A 178 10.61 -11.90 13.16
N PHE A 179 9.74 -12.09 14.16
CA PHE A 179 8.47 -11.39 14.28
C PHE A 179 8.63 -9.89 14.49
N LEU A 180 9.65 -9.45 15.24
CA LEU A 180 9.84 -8.04 15.56
C LEU A 180 10.73 -7.31 14.54
N ILE A 181 11.91 -7.86 14.27
CA ILE A 181 12.92 -7.21 13.41
C ILE A 181 12.56 -7.33 11.94
N GLY A 182 11.98 -8.46 11.49
CA GLY A 182 11.61 -8.65 10.08
C GLY A 182 10.63 -7.58 9.59
N PRO A 183 9.42 -7.49 10.16
CA PRO A 183 8.49 -6.41 9.88
C PRO A 183 9.04 -5.02 10.22
N GLY A 184 9.80 -4.88 11.32
CA GLY A 184 10.38 -3.60 11.74
C GLY A 184 11.31 -2.98 10.69
N LEU A 185 12.27 -3.73 10.16
CA LEU A 185 13.20 -3.26 9.13
C LEU A 185 12.47 -2.89 7.83
N LEU A 186 11.51 -3.70 7.41
CA LEU A 186 10.71 -3.40 6.21
C LEU A 186 9.81 -2.18 6.40
N THR A 187 9.30 -1.97 7.62
CA THR A 187 8.50 -0.80 7.99
C THR A 187 9.34 0.46 7.99
N LEU A 188 10.60 0.40 8.46
CA LEU A 188 11.55 1.50 8.36
C LEU A 188 11.89 1.84 6.91
N LEU A 189 12.09 0.83 6.06
CA LEU A 189 12.30 1.04 4.63
C LEU A 189 11.07 1.66 3.96
N ALA A 190 9.87 1.24 4.35
CA ALA A 190 8.61 1.83 3.89
C ALA A 190 8.47 3.29 4.34
N MET A 191 8.85 3.60 5.57
CA MET A 191 8.86 4.96 6.12
C MET A 191 9.81 5.86 5.32
N TYR A 192 11.03 5.39 5.03
CA TYR A 192 11.98 6.13 4.20
C TYR A 192 11.41 6.44 2.82
N GLY A 193 10.76 5.45 2.19
CA GLY A 193 10.06 5.65 0.93
C GLY A 193 8.93 6.68 1.04
N ALA A 194 8.21 6.70 2.17
CA ALA A 194 7.10 7.62 2.43
C ALA A 194 7.53 9.08 2.52
N PHE A 195 8.71 9.35 3.10
CA PHE A 195 9.27 10.71 3.13
C PHE A 195 9.68 11.21 1.75
N ARG A 196 10.05 10.30 0.84
CA ARG A 196 10.38 10.63 -0.56
C ARG A 196 9.16 10.75 -1.46
N PHE A 197 7.96 10.42 -0.95
CA PHE A 197 6.73 10.44 -1.72
C PHE A 197 6.25 11.87 -1.96
N ARG A 198 6.38 12.34 -3.21
CA ARG A 198 6.04 13.72 -3.63
C ARG A 198 4.71 13.82 -4.39
N LEU A 199 3.84 12.82 -4.34
CA LEU A 199 2.53 12.91 -5.00
C LEU A 199 1.58 13.75 -4.14
N SER A 200 1.43 15.03 -4.47
CA SER A 200 0.39 15.88 -3.86
C SER A 200 -0.95 15.58 -4.54
N GLN A 201 -2.05 15.65 -3.77
CA GLN A 201 -3.40 15.54 -4.35
C GLN A 201 -3.66 16.60 -5.43
N GLU A 202 -3.04 17.77 -5.28
CA GLU A 202 -3.18 18.89 -6.20
C GLU A 202 -2.64 18.51 -7.57
N CYS A 203 -1.45 17.88 -7.63
CA CYS A 203 -0.87 17.39 -8.88
C CYS A 203 -1.79 16.38 -9.58
N HIS A 204 -2.45 15.50 -8.81
CA HIS A 204 -3.38 14.53 -9.38
C HIS A 204 -4.64 15.20 -9.94
N LYS A 205 -5.26 16.15 -9.22
CA LYS A 205 -6.43 16.89 -9.71
C LYS A 205 -6.12 17.64 -11.01
N THR A 206 -4.96 18.30 -11.07
CA THR A 206 -4.49 18.99 -12.28
C THR A 206 -4.30 18.02 -13.44
N LEU A 207 -3.71 16.84 -13.20
CA LEU A 207 -3.52 15.83 -14.24
C LEU A 207 -4.86 15.29 -14.79
N THR A 208 -5.81 14.96 -13.91
CA THR A 208 -7.11 14.43 -14.33
C THR A 208 -7.91 15.47 -15.12
N PHE A 209 -7.89 16.73 -14.71
CA PHE A 209 -8.52 17.83 -15.45
C PHE A 209 -7.92 17.98 -16.86
N GLU A 210 -6.59 17.89 -16.98
CA GLU A 210 -5.94 17.97 -18.29
C GLU A 210 -6.26 16.76 -19.17
N LEU A 211 -6.29 15.55 -18.62
CA LEU A 211 -6.69 14.35 -19.36
C LEU A 211 -8.13 14.45 -19.88
N GLU A 212 -9.07 14.98 -19.09
CA GLU A 212 -10.44 15.24 -19.55
C GLU A 212 -10.48 16.25 -20.70
N ARG A 213 -9.66 17.30 -20.64
CA ARG A 213 -9.51 18.28 -21.72
C ARG A 213 -8.92 17.66 -22.99
N LEU A 214 -7.90 16.80 -22.87
CA LEU A 214 -7.29 16.11 -23.99
C LEU A 214 -8.26 15.08 -24.62
N ARG A 215 -9.00 14.33 -23.81
CA ARG A 215 -10.04 13.39 -24.27
C ARG A 215 -11.21 14.08 -24.98
N SER A 216 -11.53 15.31 -24.60
CA SER A 216 -12.56 16.12 -25.27
C SER A 216 -12.07 16.79 -26.56
N GLY A 217 -10.84 16.51 -27.00
CA GLY A 217 -10.25 17.02 -28.24
C GLY A 217 -9.44 18.31 -28.09
N GLY A 218 -9.12 18.71 -26.85
CA GLY A 218 -8.22 19.83 -26.59
C GLY A 218 -6.79 19.54 -27.04
N LYS A 219 -6.07 20.56 -27.53
CA LYS A 219 -4.67 20.39 -27.93
C LYS A 219 -3.75 20.56 -26.72
N PRO A 220 -2.64 19.80 -26.60
CA PRO A 220 -1.66 19.96 -25.51
C PRO A 220 -1.11 21.38 -25.37
N GLU A 221 -1.14 22.14 -26.47
CA GLU A 221 -0.67 23.51 -26.61
C GLU A 221 -1.54 24.52 -25.85
N ASP A 222 -2.83 24.24 -25.63
CA ASP A 222 -3.71 25.18 -24.93
C ASP A 222 -3.65 25.01 -23.40
N ALA A 223 -2.82 24.08 -22.89
CA ALA A 223 -2.63 23.86 -21.47
C ALA A 223 -1.89 25.03 -20.81
N SER A 224 -2.35 25.44 -19.62
CA SER A 224 -1.69 26.48 -18.82
C SER A 224 -0.28 26.05 -18.39
N THR A 225 0.61 27.00 -18.13
CA THR A 225 2.01 26.75 -17.73
C THR A 225 2.11 25.85 -16.49
N GLN A 226 1.19 26.00 -15.53
CA GLN A 226 1.13 25.18 -14.32
C GLN A 226 0.74 23.72 -14.61
N VAL A 227 -0.18 23.49 -15.55
CA VAL A 227 -0.58 22.15 -16.00
C VAL A 227 0.60 21.47 -16.70
N ARG A 228 1.29 22.17 -17.61
CA ARG A 228 2.46 21.64 -18.32
C ARG A 228 3.57 21.22 -17.36
N GLN A 229 3.92 22.08 -16.39
CA GLN A 229 4.92 21.77 -15.36
C GLN A 229 4.52 20.57 -14.50
N THR A 230 3.22 20.42 -14.20
CA THR A 230 2.71 19.31 -13.42
C THR A 230 2.78 17.99 -14.21
N VAL A 231 2.38 17.99 -15.48
CA VAL A 231 2.48 16.79 -16.32
C VAL A 231 3.95 16.43 -16.56
N GLU A 232 4.83 17.40 -16.79
CA GLU A 232 6.28 17.19 -16.89
C GLU A 232 6.88 16.59 -15.62
N LEU A 233 6.49 17.09 -14.46
CA LEU A 233 6.93 16.55 -13.17
C LEU A 233 6.48 15.11 -12.96
N LEU A 234 5.27 14.75 -13.40
CA LEU A 234 4.67 13.43 -13.18
C LEU A 234 5.11 12.39 -14.23
N THR A 235 5.23 12.79 -15.49
CA THR A 235 5.61 11.92 -16.61
C THR A 235 7.12 11.87 -16.85
N GLY A 236 7.87 12.90 -16.42
CA GLY A 236 9.27 13.08 -16.75
C GLY A 236 9.52 13.56 -18.19
N HIS A 237 8.47 13.89 -18.94
CA HIS A 237 8.55 14.28 -20.36
C HIS A 237 7.85 15.60 -20.65
N PRO A 238 8.37 16.43 -21.59
CA PRO A 238 7.72 17.67 -22.01
C PRO A 238 6.26 17.48 -22.42
N HIS A 239 5.40 18.41 -22.01
CA HIS A 239 3.97 18.39 -22.38
C HIS A 239 3.74 18.86 -23.83
N MET A 240 4.36 18.18 -24.80
CA MET A 240 4.31 18.47 -26.24
C MET A 240 3.98 17.22 -27.06
N ASN A 241 3.17 16.33 -26.48
CA ASN A 241 3.03 14.99 -26.98
C ASN A 241 2.24 14.93 -28.30
N THR A 242 2.92 14.53 -29.38
CA THR A 242 2.38 14.43 -30.75
C THR A 242 1.23 13.43 -30.87
N HIS A 243 1.16 12.43 -29.99
CA HIS A 243 0.08 11.43 -29.96
C HIS A 243 -1.30 12.05 -29.65
N TRP A 244 -1.34 13.09 -28.81
CA TRP A 244 -2.60 13.80 -28.51
C TRP A 244 -3.00 14.76 -29.63
N GLN A 245 -2.04 15.32 -30.38
CA GLN A 245 -2.33 16.15 -31.55
C GLN A 245 -3.06 15.35 -32.64
N HIS A 246 -2.58 14.14 -32.96
CA HIS A 246 -3.27 13.25 -33.91
C HIS A 246 -4.66 12.82 -33.42
N THR A 247 -4.81 12.53 -32.13
CA THR A 247 -6.11 12.15 -31.55
C THR A 247 -7.12 13.30 -31.63
N ALA A 248 -6.69 14.54 -31.36
CA ALA A 248 -7.51 15.74 -31.47
C ALA A 248 -7.94 16.00 -32.93
N GLU A 249 -7.01 15.88 -33.89
CA GLU A 249 -7.30 16.05 -35.32
C GLU A 249 -8.31 15.01 -35.83
N THR A 250 -8.14 13.74 -35.44
CA THR A 250 -9.06 12.65 -35.82
C THR A 250 -10.45 12.83 -35.20
N THR A 251 -10.52 13.32 -33.96
CA THR A 251 -11.78 13.60 -33.26
C THR A 251 -12.50 14.81 -33.87
N ALA A 252 -11.76 15.86 -34.22
CA ALA A 252 -12.30 17.03 -34.91
C ALA A 252 -12.87 16.65 -36.30
N GLN A 253 -12.14 15.85 -37.09
CA GLN A 253 -12.61 15.34 -38.37
C GLN A 253 -13.87 14.48 -38.24
N ARG A 254 -13.93 13.60 -37.23
CA ARG A 254 -15.12 12.77 -36.96
C ARG A 254 -16.33 13.61 -36.57
N ASN A 255 -16.15 14.61 -35.70
CA ASN A 255 -17.23 15.50 -35.29
C ASN A 255 -17.75 16.35 -36.45
N HIS A 256 -16.86 16.79 -37.34
CA HIS A 256 -17.23 17.51 -38.56
C HIS A 256 -18.06 16.63 -39.50
N TYR A 257 -17.63 15.38 -39.73
CA TYR A 257 -18.37 14.41 -40.55
C TYR A 257 -19.76 14.07 -39.98
N VAL A 258 -19.88 13.96 -38.66
CA VAL A 258 -21.17 13.71 -37.99
C VAL A 258 -22.08 14.94 -38.04
N ALA A 259 -21.52 16.15 -37.98
CA ALA A 259 -22.28 17.39 -38.10
C ALA A 259 -22.82 17.60 -39.53
N GLU A 260 -22.04 17.27 -40.57
CA GLU A 260 -22.47 17.33 -41.97
C GLU A 260 -23.53 16.28 -42.33
N ASN A 261 -23.53 15.12 -41.67
CA ASN A 261 -24.44 14.01 -42.00
C ASN A 261 -25.65 13.87 -41.04
N LYS A 262 -26.00 14.91 -40.27
CA LYS A 262 -27.26 14.89 -39.50
C LYS A 262 -28.45 15.08 -40.43
N PRO A 263 -29.40 14.12 -40.50
CA PRO A 263 -30.62 14.32 -41.28
C PRO A 263 -31.43 15.47 -40.67
N SER A 264 -31.84 16.39 -41.55
CA SER A 264 -32.67 17.57 -41.27
C SER A 264 -34.06 17.22 -40.75
#